data_AF-A0A6S7J005-F1
#
_entry.id   AF-A0A6S7J005-F1
#
_cell.length_a   1.000
_cell.length_b   1.000
_cell.length_c   1.000
_cell.angle_alpha   90.00
_cell.angle_beta   90.00
_cell.angle_gamma   90.00
#
_symmetry.space_group_name_H-M   'P 1'
#
loop_
_entity.id
_entity.type
_entity.pdbx_description
1 polymer ?
#
loop_
_entity_poly.entity_id
_entity_poly.type
_entity_poly.pdbx_seq_one_letter_code
_entity_poly.pdbx_strand_id
1 'polypeptide(L)' 'MGQTLSEPITSKDTKLLSSKEYLVGASSMQGWRINMEDALTAILALEEDKNVSFFAVYDGHGGLEFYTYNLLDE' A
#
# COMPACT_ATOMS: atom_id res chain seq x y z
N MET A 1 18.57 9.05 21.07
CA MET A 1 17.58 7.94 20.96
C MET A 1 16.88 8.08 19.63
N GLY A 2 16.64 6.99 18.90
CA GLY A 2 16.17 7.03 17.50
C GLY A 2 14.85 7.76 17.30
N GLN A 3 14.61 8.27 16.10
CA GLN A 3 13.38 8.94 15.71
C GLN A 3 12.20 7.97 15.71
N THR A 4 11.41 7.98 16.79
CA THR A 4 10.21 7.15 16.99
C THR A 4 9.14 7.96 17.71
N LEU A 5 7.88 7.59 17.50
CA LEU A 5 6.74 8.19 18.19
C LEU A 5 6.68 7.77 19.66
N SER A 6 5.95 8.53 20.48
CA SER A 6 5.68 8.18 21.88
C SER A 6 4.73 6.99 22.04
N GLU A 7 3.89 6.76 21.04
CA GLU A 7 2.96 5.63 20.94
C GLU A 7 2.80 5.23 19.46
N PRO A 8 2.42 3.97 19.16
CA PRO A 8 2.27 3.54 17.78
C PRO A 8 0.96 4.04 17.19
N ILE A 9 1.00 4.44 15.92
CA ILE A 9 -0.21 4.63 15.13
C ILE A 9 -0.71 3.25 14.71
N THR A 10 -1.82 2.81 15.32
CA THR A 10 -2.41 1.48 15.10
C THR A 10 -3.58 1.50 14.12
N SER A 11 -3.98 2.66 13.60
CA SER A 11 -4.98 2.76 12.54
C SER A 11 -4.51 1.97 11.32
N LYS A 12 -5.42 1.20 10.73
CA LYS A 12 -5.15 0.38 9.56
C LYS A 12 -5.77 1.04 8.34
N ASP A 13 -4.99 1.26 7.30
CA ASP A 13 -5.56 1.40 5.97
C ASP A 13 -5.81 0.00 5.42
N THR A 14 -7.02 -0.29 4.96
CA THR A 14 -7.39 -1.63 4.48
C THR A 14 -8.09 -1.49 3.15
N LYS A 15 -7.58 -2.20 2.15
CA LYS A 15 -8.13 -2.23 0.80
C LYS A 15 -8.61 -3.65 0.50
N LEU A 16 -9.82 -3.72 -0.02
CA LEU A 16 -10.42 -4.96 -0.49
C LEU A 16 -10.73 -4.78 -1.98
N LEU A 17 -10.28 -5.71 -2.80
CA LEU A 17 -10.47 -5.71 -4.24
C LEU A 17 -11.00 -7.07 -4.65
N SER A 18 -11.87 -7.10 -5.65
CA SER A 18 -12.43 -8.35 -6.17
C SER A 18 -12.58 -8.31 -7.68
N SER A 19 -12.23 -9.41 -8.34
CA SER A 19 -12.59 -9.71 -9.72
C SER A 19 -13.26 -11.09 -9.77
N LYS A 20 -13.54 -11.58 -10.98
CA LYS A 20 -14.08 -12.93 -11.17
C LYS A 20 -13.07 -14.01 -10.73
N GLU A 21 -11.78 -13.72 -10.86
CA GLU A 21 -10.67 -14.64 -10.61
C GLU A 21 -10.04 -14.47 -9.23
N TYR A 22 -10.08 -13.26 -8.66
CA TYR A 22 -9.36 -12.92 -7.43
C TYR A 22 -10.25 -12.27 -6.37
N LEU A 23 -9.97 -12.60 -5.12
CA LEU A 23 -10.36 -11.85 -3.94
C LEU A 23 -9.09 -11.42 -3.22
N VAL A 24 -8.89 -10.11 -3.08
CA VAL A 24 -7.64 -9.53 -2.57
C VAL A 24 -7.97 -8.65 -1.37
N GLY A 25 -7.24 -8.87 -0.29
CA GLY A 25 -7.24 -8.00 0.88
C GLY A 25 -5.82 -7.57 1.21
N ALA A 26 -5.64 -6.28 1.44
CA ALA A 26 -4.37 -5.70 1.83
C ALA A 26 -4.59 -4.69 2.95
N SER A 27 -3.67 -4.65 3.92
CA SER A 27 -3.72 -3.68 5.00
C SER A 27 -2.33 -3.21 5.38
N SER A 28 -2.21 -1.92 5.72
CA SER A 28 -0.97 -1.30 6.18
C SER A 28 -1.20 -0.55 7.50
N MET A 29 -0.12 -0.39 8.27
CA MET A 29 -0.14 0.26 9.58
C MET A 29 1.24 0.86 9.87
N GLN A 30 1.29 2.15 10.22
CA GLN A 30 2.54 2.88 10.44
C GLN A 30 3.32 2.41 11.67
N GLY A 31 2.63 2.07 12.75
CA GLY A 31 3.28 1.70 14.00
C GLY A 31 4.06 2.87 14.61
N TRP A 32 5.30 2.61 15.01
CA TRP A 32 6.13 3.54 15.81
C TRP A 32 6.96 4.54 15.00
N ARG A 33 6.98 4.41 13.67
CA ARG A 33 7.75 5.29 12.80
C ARG A 33 7.09 6.67 12.75
N ILE A 34 7.88 7.73 12.55
CA ILE A 34 7.35 9.10 12.43
C ILE A 34 6.51 9.26 11.16
N ASN A 35 6.95 8.61 10.07
CA ASN A 35 6.28 8.60 8.78
C ASN A 35 5.95 7.16 8.37
N MET A 36 4.83 6.98 7.68
CA MET A 36 4.50 5.76 6.95
C MET A 36 5.17 5.82 5.57
N GLU A 37 6.24 5.05 5.36
CA GLU A 37 6.97 5.06 4.08
C GLU A 37 6.62 3.87 3.19
N ASP A 38 5.95 2.84 3.71
CA ASP A 38 5.52 1.71 2.89
C ASP A 38 4.35 2.10 1.99
N ALA A 39 4.32 1.51 0.80
CA ALA A 39 3.22 1.60 -0.15
C ALA A 39 2.82 0.23 -0.68
N LEU A 40 1.61 0.17 -1.23
CA LEU A 40 1.01 -1.03 -1.79
C LEU A 40 0.36 -0.68 -3.14
N THR A 41 0.62 -1.53 -4.13
CA THR A 41 -0.11 -1.56 -5.40
C THR A 41 -0.85 -2.89 -5.52
N ALA A 42 -2.12 -2.84 -5.89
CA ALA A 42 -2.92 -4.01 -6.23
C ALA A 42 -3.80 -3.68 -7.44
N ILE A 43 -3.45 -4.25 -8.60
CA ILE A 43 -4.14 -4.08 -9.88
C ILE A 43 -4.65 -5.44 -10.31
N LEU A 44 -5.96 -5.60 -10.42
CA LEU A 44 -6.55 -6.89 -10.77
C LEU A 44 -6.46 -7.20 -12.28
N ALA A 45 -6.35 -6.18 -13.13
CA ALA A 45 -6.22 -6.31 -14.57
C ALA A 45 -5.46 -5.11 -15.13
N LEU A 46 -4.27 -5.31 -15.69
CA LEU A 46 -3.47 -4.25 -16.31
C LEU A 46 -4.20 -3.65 -17.52
N GLU A 47 -3.90 -2.39 -17.86
CA GLU A 47 -4.50 -1.73 -19.02
C GLU A 47 -4.09 -2.40 -20.33
N GLU A 48 -2.82 -2.76 -20.47
CA GLU A 48 -2.24 -3.36 -21.67
C GLU A 48 -2.57 -4.86 -21.80
N ASP A 49 -2.82 -5.55 -20.69
CA ASP A 49 -3.27 -6.95 -20.66
C ASP A 49 -4.20 -7.24 -19.49
N LYS A 50 -5.49 -7.36 -19.79
CA LYS A 50 -6.55 -7.59 -18.79
C LYS A 50 -6.51 -8.98 -18.15
N ASN A 51 -5.70 -9.91 -18.67
CA ASN A 51 -5.49 -11.23 -18.07
C ASN A 51 -4.34 -11.25 -17.06
N VAL A 52 -3.60 -10.14 -16.92
CA VAL A 52 -2.48 -10.03 -16.01
C VAL A 52 -2.86 -9.14 -14.83
N SER A 53 -2.65 -9.67 -13.62
CA SER A 53 -2.79 -8.91 -12.38
C SER A 53 -1.40 -8.56 -11.83
N PHE A 54 -1.29 -7.41 -11.17
CA PHE A 54 -0.05 -6.93 -10.59
C PHE A 54 -0.24 -6.55 -9.12
N PHE A 55 0.63 -7.09 -8.26
CA PHE A 55 0.62 -6.84 -6.83
C PHE A 55 2.04 -6.55 -6.36
N ALA A 56 2.22 -5.49 -5.57
CA ALA A 56 3.51 -5.12 -5.04
C ALA A 56 3.38 -4.43 -3.68
N VAL A 57 4.38 -4.67 -2.83
CA VAL A 57 4.59 -3.95 -1.57
C VAL A 57 5.97 -3.31 -1.64
N TYR A 58 6.04 -2.04 -1.31
CA TYR A 58 7.25 -1.24 -1.34
C TYR A 58 7.58 -0.82 0.09
N ASP A 59 8.75 -1.22 0.60
CA ASP A 59 9.28 -0.77 1.90
C ASP A 59 10.14 0.47 1.64
N GLY A 60 9.58 1.65 1.93
CA GLY A 60 10.26 2.92 1.70
C GLY A 60 11.36 3.17 2.73
N HIS A 61 12.46 3.79 2.30
CA HIS A 61 13.53 4.19 3.21
C HIS A 61 14.11 5.56 2.82
N GLY A 62 14.03 6.53 3.74
CA GLY A 62 14.73 7.81 3.61
C GLY A 62 13.88 8.99 3.16
N GLY A 63 12.56 8.91 3.30
CA GLY A 63 11.65 10.03 3.02
C GLY A 63 10.49 9.68 2.09
N LEU A 64 9.41 10.47 2.24
CA LEU A 64 8.08 10.27 1.64
C LEU A 64 7.93 10.69 0.16
N GLU A 65 9.00 11.05 -0.55
CA GLU A 65 8.85 11.81 -1.81
C GLU A 65 8.24 11.04 -3.01
N PHE A 66 8.11 9.71 -3.01
CA PHE A 66 7.90 8.98 -4.28
C PHE A 66 6.89 7.82 -4.33
N TYR A 67 6.06 7.57 -3.31
CA TYR A 67 5.39 6.25 -3.22
C TYR A 67 3.88 6.19 -3.43
N THR A 68 3.19 7.31 -3.65
CA THR A 68 1.73 7.28 -3.89
C THR A 68 1.40 7.53 -5.35
N TYR A 69 1.25 6.45 -6.13
CA TYR A 69 0.43 6.47 -7.34
C TYR A 69 -0.99 6.07 -6.92
N ASN A 70 -1.91 7.05 -6.90
CA ASN A 70 -3.32 6.79 -6.61
C ASN A 70 -3.94 6.11 -7.84
N LEU A 71 -4.01 4.78 -7.82
CA LEU A 71 -4.72 3.96 -8.82
C LEU A 71 -6.24 3.94 -8.58
N LEU A 72 -6.82 5.03 -8.08
CA LEU A 72 -8.24 5.14 -7.79
C LEU A 72 -8.83 6.33 -8.55
N ASP A 73 -8.91 6.20 -9.86
CA ASP A 73 -9.88 6.91 -10.72
C ASP A 73 -10.25 5.97 -11.88
N GLU A 74 -11.01 4.93 -11.57
CA GLU A 74 -12.10 4.38 -12.39
C GLU A 74 -13.27 3.96 -11.48
#